data_AF-A0A096PB98-F1
#
_entry.id   AF-A0A096PB98-F1
#
_cell.length_a   1.000
_cell.length_b   1.000
_cell.length_c   1.000
_cell.angle_alpha   90.00
_cell.angle_beta   90.00
_cell.angle_gamma   90.00
#
_symmetry.space_group_name_H-M   'P 1'
#
loop_
_entity.id
_entity.type
_entity.pdbx_description
1 polymer ?
#
loop_
_entity_poly.entity_id
_entity_poly.type
_entity_poly.pdbx_seq_one_letter_code
_entity_poly.pdbx_strand_id
1 'polypeptide(L)'
;MPPQGYAMPVPLSQPQSHPMHRPPQHCTSTPLQNHMGGPARYKVTKPTFHSRYECRPEHASDGPVTYSLKVSKDPDLSFSAEGIPMGACYLPNYKRVSRSDAKSFKIVIGRPPNVQYIQMIHRGNDDFGWTFMFNLPNTGQPIPMTWNKDNNVAVDGMHASRLSDNNFKLQDPHGQLMAVFTSHTMSLRLSAVGTMQINMDLGPIFEYAVIMSLLSIYEYQKREEDENSTPMCVLYCVIRLHLAS
;
A
#
# COMPACT_ATOMS: atom_id res chain seq x y z
N MET A 1 27.47 -69.14 -12.51
CA MET A 1 28.39 -69.02 -11.35
C MET A 1 29.74 -68.53 -11.87
N PRO A 2 30.40 -67.57 -11.20
CA PRO A 2 31.34 -66.62 -11.82
C PRO A 2 32.81 -67.08 -11.76
N PRO A 3 33.71 -66.52 -12.60
CA PRO A 3 35.12 -66.52 -12.32
C PRO A 3 35.53 -65.28 -11.50
N GLN A 4 36.61 -65.49 -10.75
CA GLN A 4 37.12 -64.72 -9.64
C GLN A 4 37.97 -63.51 -10.06
N GLY A 5 38.09 -62.58 -9.12
CA GLY A 5 39.31 -61.81 -8.89
C GLY A 5 39.35 -60.44 -9.57
N TYR A 6 39.30 -59.36 -8.79
CA TYR A 6 40.50 -58.65 -8.33
C TYR A 6 40.17 -57.85 -7.06
N ALA A 7 41.13 -57.84 -6.14
CA ALA A 7 41.06 -57.21 -4.82
C ALA A 7 41.42 -55.72 -4.87
N MET A 8 41.00 -55.04 -3.80
CA MET A 8 40.94 -53.60 -3.50
C MET A 8 42.29 -52.87 -3.39
N PRO A 9 42.27 -51.52 -3.43
CA PRO A 9 43.14 -50.69 -2.60
C PRO A 9 42.38 -49.99 -1.45
N VAL A 10 42.98 -50.04 -0.26
CA VAL A 10 42.62 -49.33 1.00
C VAL A 10 43.14 -47.86 0.92
N PRO A 11 42.59 -46.91 1.70
CA PRO A 11 42.43 -45.51 1.29
C PRO A 11 43.65 -44.63 1.60
N LEU A 12 43.87 -43.63 0.73
CA LEU A 12 44.82 -42.55 0.98
C LEU A 12 44.14 -41.41 1.73
N SER A 13 44.74 -41.14 2.89
CA SER A 13 44.56 -40.07 3.87
C SER A 13 44.17 -38.70 3.29
N GLN A 14 43.22 -38.05 3.95
CA GLN A 14 42.95 -36.61 3.82
C GLN A 14 44.20 -35.78 4.12
N PRO A 15 44.36 -34.65 3.41
CA PRO A 15 44.78 -33.41 4.04
C PRO A 15 43.56 -32.49 4.17
N GLN A 16 43.18 -32.18 5.41
CA GLN A 16 42.32 -31.05 5.70
C GLN A 16 43.05 -29.77 5.25
N SER A 17 42.50 -29.06 4.28
CA SER A 17 42.82 -27.65 4.05
C SER A 17 41.51 -26.91 3.75
N HIS A 18 41.16 -26.02 4.68
CA HIS A 18 40.03 -25.12 4.74
C HIS A 18 39.48 -24.65 3.37
N PRO A 19 38.17 -24.79 3.10
CA PRO A 19 37.54 -23.89 2.16
C PRO A 19 37.37 -22.54 2.86
N MET A 20 38.14 -21.55 2.42
CA MET A 20 37.80 -20.14 2.63
C MET A 20 36.38 -19.93 2.09
N HIS A 21 35.40 -19.89 3.01
CA HIS A 21 34.14 -19.23 2.75
C HIS A 21 34.43 -17.76 2.49
N ARG A 22 34.55 -17.42 1.21
CA ARG A 22 34.40 -16.06 0.73
C ARG A 22 32.88 -15.81 0.68
N PRO A 23 32.30 -15.00 1.59
CA PRO A 23 30.92 -14.60 1.41
C PRO A 23 30.80 -13.81 0.10
N PRO A 24 29.67 -13.92 -0.63
CA PRO A 24 29.43 -13.07 -1.78
C PRO A 24 29.54 -11.60 -1.34
N GLN A 25 30.38 -10.85 -2.05
CA GLN A 25 30.54 -9.43 -1.82
C GLN A 25 29.18 -8.76 -1.96
N HIS A 26 28.81 -8.06 -0.91
CA HIS A 26 27.66 -7.18 -0.77
C HIS A 26 27.23 -6.56 -2.10
N CYS A 27 26.02 -6.90 -2.55
CA CYS A 27 25.23 -5.90 -3.24
C CYS A 27 25.08 -4.74 -2.26
N THR A 28 25.70 -3.61 -2.58
CA THR A 28 25.42 -2.32 -1.96
C THR A 28 23.96 -1.97 -2.21
N SER A 29 23.06 -2.51 -1.38
CA SER A 29 21.87 -1.79 -0.99
C SER A 29 22.36 -0.65 -0.12
N THR A 30 22.27 0.57 -0.62
CA THR A 30 22.28 1.77 0.21
C THR A 30 21.42 1.48 1.44
N PRO A 31 21.91 1.70 2.67
CA PRO A 31 21.07 1.54 3.84
C PRO A 31 19.89 2.48 3.66
N LEU A 32 18.68 1.94 3.66
CA LEU A 32 17.48 2.73 3.90
C LEU A 32 17.81 3.64 5.08
N GLN A 33 17.63 4.94 4.88
CA GLN A 33 17.86 5.95 5.91
C GLN A 33 17.29 5.44 7.22
N ASN A 34 18.13 5.49 8.27
CA ASN A 34 17.79 5.24 9.66
C ASN A 34 16.36 5.71 9.97
N HIS A 35 15.39 4.81 9.89
CA HIS A 35 14.12 4.99 10.57
C HIS A 35 14.48 4.92 12.06
N MET A 36 14.49 6.07 12.74
CA MET A 36 14.58 6.12 14.19
C MET A 36 13.35 5.42 14.77
N GLY A 37 13.40 4.09 14.92
CA GLY A 37 12.61 3.22 15.81
C GLY A 37 11.09 3.40 15.88
N GLY A 38 10.46 4.17 15.01
CA GLY A 38 9.06 4.58 15.10
C GLY A 38 8.28 4.34 13.81
N PRO A 39 6.94 4.44 13.86
CA PRO A 39 6.07 4.27 12.71
C PRO A 39 6.47 5.15 11.53
N ALA A 40 6.46 4.61 10.31
CA ALA A 40 6.69 5.39 9.10
C ALA A 40 5.47 6.29 8.84
N ARG A 41 5.70 7.58 8.56
CA ARG A 41 4.62 8.56 8.36
C ARG A 41 4.77 9.32 7.05
N TYR A 42 3.66 9.45 6.34
CA TYR A 42 3.58 10.08 5.03
C TYR A 42 2.47 11.13 4.96
N LYS A 43 2.82 12.34 4.53
CA LYS A 43 1.83 13.31 4.07
C LYS A 43 1.40 12.93 2.66
N VAL A 44 0.09 12.79 2.48
CA VAL A 44 -0.55 12.48 1.20
C VAL A 44 -1.16 13.74 0.61
N THR A 45 -0.81 14.03 -0.64
CA THR A 45 -1.30 15.18 -1.39
C THR A 45 -1.77 14.76 -2.78
N LYS A 46 -2.71 15.52 -3.35
CA LYS A 46 -3.17 15.40 -4.75
C LYS A 46 -3.17 16.81 -5.34
N PRO A 47 -2.05 17.25 -5.96
CA PRO A 47 -1.97 18.60 -6.51
C PRO A 47 -3.08 18.86 -7.54
N THR A 48 -3.73 20.01 -7.48
CA THR A 48 -4.99 20.32 -8.20
C THR A 48 -4.91 20.18 -9.73
N PHE A 49 -3.71 20.28 -10.31
CA PHE A 49 -3.46 20.13 -11.76
C PHE A 49 -2.78 18.81 -12.13
N HIS A 50 -2.57 17.92 -11.17
CA HIS A 50 -1.94 16.63 -11.40
C HIS A 50 -2.94 15.52 -11.16
N SER A 51 -3.08 14.65 -12.15
CA SER A 51 -3.78 13.36 -12.00
C SER A 51 -2.88 12.38 -11.25
N ARG A 52 -2.31 12.75 -10.10
CA ARG A 52 -1.49 11.86 -9.29
C ARG A 52 -1.55 12.19 -7.80
N TYR A 53 -1.51 11.16 -6.98
CA TYR A 53 -1.26 11.26 -5.55
C TYR A 53 0.24 11.27 -5.31
N GLU A 54 0.68 11.99 -4.28
CA GLU A 54 2.06 12.06 -3.85
C GLU A 54 2.14 11.83 -2.33
N CYS A 55 3.03 10.93 -1.94
CA CYS A 55 3.36 10.66 -0.54
C CYS A 55 4.79 11.16 -0.28
N ARG A 56 4.93 12.05 0.70
CA ARG A 56 6.22 12.54 1.20
C ARG A 56 6.38 12.17 2.67
N PRO A 57 7.59 11.84 3.14
CA PRO A 57 7.82 11.58 4.55
C PRO A 57 7.39 12.80 5.36
N GLU A 58 6.68 12.60 6.48
CA GLU A 58 6.09 13.70 7.24
C GLU A 58 7.14 14.70 7.74
N HIS A 59 8.29 14.18 8.20
CA HIS A 59 9.42 14.96 8.70
C HIS A 59 10.22 15.70 7.61
N ALA A 60 9.99 15.36 6.34
CA ALA A 60 10.70 15.93 5.20
C ALA A 60 9.69 16.33 4.12
N SER A 61 8.66 17.10 4.50
CA SER A 61 7.55 17.41 3.58
C SER A 61 7.93 18.29 2.39
N ASP A 62 9.07 18.99 2.46
CA ASP A 62 9.64 19.75 1.34
C ASP A 62 10.66 18.92 0.53
N GLY A 63 10.89 17.68 0.95
CA GLY A 63 11.78 16.72 0.29
C GLY A 63 11.18 16.12 -0.98
N PRO A 64 11.95 15.24 -1.65
CA PRO A 64 11.48 14.55 -2.84
C PRO A 64 10.25 13.68 -2.54
N VAL A 65 9.45 13.45 -3.57
CA VAL A 65 8.32 12.51 -3.50
C VAL A 65 8.87 11.10 -3.37
N THR A 66 8.58 10.44 -2.25
CA THR A 66 8.95 9.03 -2.04
C THR A 66 8.04 8.11 -2.85
N TYR A 67 6.73 8.36 -2.82
CA TYR A 67 5.76 7.56 -3.58
C TYR A 67 4.83 8.42 -4.41
N SER A 68 4.53 7.96 -5.62
CA SER A 68 3.54 8.58 -6.48
C SER A 68 2.60 7.55 -7.08
N LEU A 69 1.30 7.87 -7.10
CA LEU A 69 0.30 7.10 -7.83
C LEU A 69 -0.30 7.97 -8.91
N LYS A 70 0.04 7.71 -10.16
CA LYS A 70 -0.57 8.38 -11.31
C LYS A 70 -1.92 7.74 -11.61
N VAL A 71 -2.95 8.56 -11.74
CA VAL A 71 -4.29 8.18 -12.20
C VAL A 71 -4.32 8.23 -13.72
N SER A 72 -4.73 7.14 -14.36
CA SER A 72 -4.86 7.01 -15.81
C SER A 72 -6.03 6.11 -16.20
N LYS A 73 -6.18 5.83 -17.50
CA LYS A 73 -7.23 4.93 -18.03
C LYS A 73 -6.81 3.47 -18.01
N ASP A 74 -5.53 3.20 -18.24
CA ASP A 74 -4.98 1.85 -18.26
C ASP A 74 -3.47 1.88 -17.90
N PRO A 75 -3.05 1.32 -16.77
CA PRO A 75 -3.90 0.91 -15.64
C PRO A 75 -4.64 2.12 -15.03
N ASP A 76 -5.65 1.87 -14.19
CA ASP A 76 -6.38 2.96 -13.50
C ASP A 76 -5.45 3.76 -12.59
N LEU A 77 -4.51 3.07 -11.94
CA LEU A 77 -3.46 3.65 -11.11
C LEU A 77 -2.11 3.02 -11.44
N SER A 78 -1.09 3.85 -11.60
CA SER A 78 0.32 3.44 -11.77
C SER A 78 1.14 3.90 -10.57
N PHE A 79 1.79 2.95 -9.89
CA PHE A 79 2.60 3.18 -8.70
C PHE A 79 4.07 3.38 -9.04
N SER A 80 4.71 4.35 -8.42
CA SER A 80 6.16 4.50 -8.45
C SER A 80 6.72 4.83 -7.08
N ALA A 81 7.80 4.14 -6.71
CA ALA A 81 8.61 4.43 -5.55
C ALA A 81 9.93 5.07 -6.02
N GLU A 82 10.22 6.27 -5.55
CA GLU A 82 11.41 7.04 -5.93
C GLU A 82 11.59 7.18 -7.46
N GLY A 83 10.46 7.31 -8.18
CA GLY A 83 10.43 7.40 -9.64
C GLY A 83 10.56 6.07 -10.38
N ILE A 84 10.78 4.95 -9.67
CA ILE A 84 10.84 3.62 -10.25
C ILE A 84 9.43 3.02 -10.30
N PRO A 85 8.95 2.51 -11.44
CA PRO A 85 7.66 1.81 -11.52
C PRO A 85 7.67 0.56 -10.65
N MET A 86 6.72 0.49 -9.72
CA MET A 86 6.65 -0.58 -8.71
C MET A 86 5.28 -1.26 -8.64
N GLY A 87 4.30 -0.84 -9.42
CA GLY A 87 3.00 -1.47 -9.39
C GLY A 87 1.92 -0.78 -10.21
N ALA A 88 0.76 -1.43 -10.27
CA ALA A 88 -0.43 -0.96 -10.97
C ALA A 88 -1.70 -1.43 -10.24
N CYS A 89 -2.80 -0.69 -10.37
CA CYS A 89 -4.13 -1.11 -9.94
C CYS A 89 -5.13 -1.00 -11.08
N TYR A 90 -6.00 -2.00 -11.17
CA TYR A 90 -7.15 -2.06 -12.05
C TYR A 90 -8.42 -2.07 -11.18
N LEU A 91 -9.22 -1.03 -11.33
CA LEU A 91 -10.46 -0.84 -10.60
C LEU A 91 -11.61 -1.54 -11.33
N PRO A 92 -12.65 -2.00 -10.60
CA PRO A 92 -13.84 -2.55 -11.21
C PRO A 92 -14.58 -1.44 -11.95
N ASN A 93 -15.30 -1.83 -13.00
CA ASN A 93 -16.11 -0.88 -13.75
C ASN A 93 -17.30 -0.40 -12.89
N TYR A 94 -17.14 0.77 -12.30
CA TYR A 94 -18.13 1.40 -11.42
C TYR A 94 -19.49 1.65 -12.09
N LYS A 95 -19.58 1.67 -13.44
CA LYS A 95 -20.86 1.81 -14.17
C LYS A 95 -21.69 0.54 -14.24
N ARG A 96 -21.09 -0.61 -13.92
CA ARG A 96 -21.71 -1.94 -14.07
C ARG A 96 -21.87 -2.67 -12.74
N VAL A 97 -21.50 -2.04 -11.64
CA VAL A 97 -21.49 -2.64 -10.31
C VAL A 97 -22.42 -1.82 -9.43
N SER A 98 -23.51 -2.42 -8.97
CA SER A 98 -24.42 -1.80 -8.01
C SER A 98 -23.69 -1.55 -6.69
N ARG A 99 -24.19 -0.59 -5.88
CA ARG A 99 -23.67 -0.37 -4.52
C ARG A 99 -23.68 -1.64 -3.68
N SER A 100 -24.70 -2.47 -3.85
CA SER A 100 -24.88 -3.76 -3.16
C SER A 100 -23.93 -4.86 -3.61
N ASP A 101 -23.29 -4.70 -4.77
CA ASP A 101 -22.47 -5.76 -5.35
C ASP A 101 -21.10 -5.80 -4.70
N ALA A 102 -20.53 -7.01 -4.66
CA ALA A 102 -19.14 -7.20 -4.28
C ALA A 102 -18.22 -6.53 -5.30
N LYS A 103 -17.30 -5.71 -4.79
CA LYS A 103 -16.31 -4.97 -5.57
C LYS A 103 -14.97 -5.68 -5.44
N SER A 104 -14.22 -5.78 -6.53
CA SER A 104 -12.88 -6.38 -6.50
C SER A 104 -11.89 -5.57 -7.32
N PHE A 105 -10.77 -5.20 -6.70
CA PHE A 105 -9.66 -4.50 -7.34
C PHE A 105 -8.54 -5.49 -7.56
N LYS A 106 -7.81 -5.32 -8.67
CA LYS A 106 -6.59 -6.09 -8.94
C LYS A 106 -5.40 -5.16 -8.79
N ILE A 107 -4.56 -5.41 -7.81
CA ILE A 107 -3.33 -4.67 -7.54
C ILE A 107 -2.15 -5.58 -7.87
N VAL A 108 -1.16 -5.05 -8.57
CA VAL A 108 0.12 -5.71 -8.84
C VAL A 108 1.22 -4.85 -8.25
N ILE A 109 2.12 -5.46 -7.47
CA ILE A 109 3.22 -4.77 -6.79
C ILE A 109 4.53 -5.51 -7.03
N GLY A 110 5.64 -4.79 -7.09
CA GLY A 110 6.97 -5.35 -7.30
C GLY A 110 7.44 -5.19 -8.73
N ARG A 111 8.57 -5.80 -9.03
CA ARG A 111 9.21 -5.75 -10.36
C ARG A 111 9.36 -7.16 -10.91
N PRO A 112 9.11 -7.38 -12.20
CA PRO A 112 9.39 -8.67 -12.83
C PRO A 112 10.83 -9.14 -12.55
N PRO A 113 11.04 -10.42 -12.24
CA PRO A 113 10.04 -11.50 -12.17
C PRO A 113 9.30 -11.59 -10.82
N ASN A 114 9.67 -10.79 -9.83
CA ASN A 114 9.19 -10.86 -8.43
C ASN A 114 7.99 -9.93 -8.21
N VAL A 115 6.88 -10.20 -8.90
CA VAL A 115 5.62 -9.47 -8.73
C VAL A 115 4.69 -10.20 -7.75
N GLN A 116 3.97 -9.44 -6.94
CA GLN A 116 2.90 -9.92 -6.08
C GLN A 116 1.56 -9.42 -6.60
N TYR A 117 0.63 -10.36 -6.77
CA TYR A 117 -0.75 -10.06 -7.11
C TYR A 117 -1.58 -9.98 -5.83
N ILE A 118 -2.27 -8.86 -5.66
CA ILE A 118 -3.13 -8.59 -4.51
C ILE A 118 -4.54 -8.37 -5.05
N GLN A 119 -5.46 -9.20 -4.61
CA GLN A 119 -6.88 -9.00 -4.85
C GLN A 119 -7.48 -8.32 -3.63
N MET A 120 -8.04 -7.13 -3.82
CA MET A 120 -8.78 -6.42 -2.79
C MET A 120 -10.26 -6.58 -3.03
N ILE A 121 -11.03 -6.85 -1.98
CA ILE A 121 -12.44 -7.23 -2.04
C ILE A 121 -13.22 -6.43 -1.00
N HIS A 122 -14.38 -5.92 -1.40
CA HIS A 122 -15.37 -5.31 -0.51
C HIS A 122 -16.72 -5.94 -0.83
N ARG A 123 -17.43 -6.52 0.13
CA ARG A 123 -18.59 -7.38 -0.18
C ARG A 123 -19.91 -6.63 -0.29
N GLY A 124 -19.88 -5.31 -0.40
CA GLY A 124 -21.05 -4.50 -0.80
C GLY A 124 -21.56 -3.68 0.37
N ASN A 125 -22.80 -3.92 0.81
CA ASN A 125 -23.39 -3.24 1.98
C ASN A 125 -22.90 -3.84 3.31
N ASP A 126 -21.69 -4.36 3.34
CA ASP A 126 -21.18 -5.12 4.47
C ASP A 126 -20.23 -4.26 5.30
N ASP A 127 -20.32 -4.33 6.63
CA ASP A 127 -19.49 -3.53 7.54
C ASP A 127 -18.05 -4.06 7.66
N PHE A 128 -17.66 -5.03 6.83
CA PHE A 128 -16.36 -5.73 6.91
C PHE A 128 -15.22 -4.99 6.22
N GLY A 129 -15.47 -3.84 5.59
CA GLY A 129 -14.45 -3.01 4.96
C GLY A 129 -13.77 -3.65 3.74
N TRP A 130 -12.68 -3.05 3.28
CA TRP A 130 -11.91 -3.53 2.13
C TRP A 130 -10.83 -4.49 2.58
N THR A 131 -10.92 -5.75 2.18
CA THR A 131 -10.00 -6.80 2.59
C THR A 131 -9.10 -7.26 1.45
N PHE A 132 -7.82 -7.49 1.73
CA PHE A 132 -6.88 -8.10 0.80
C PHE A 132 -6.00 -9.14 1.50
N MET A 133 -5.50 -10.12 0.76
CA MET A 133 -4.55 -11.11 1.29
C MET A 133 -3.12 -10.61 1.10
N PHE A 134 -2.31 -10.62 2.15
CA PHE A 134 -0.91 -10.23 2.10
C PHE A 134 0.01 -11.36 2.57
N ASN A 135 1.02 -11.68 1.75
CA ASN A 135 2.03 -12.67 2.10
C ASN A 135 3.07 -12.02 3.02
N LEU A 136 3.04 -12.36 4.30
CA LEU A 136 4.13 -11.96 5.20
C LEU A 136 5.39 -12.77 4.87
N PRO A 137 6.59 -12.15 4.88
CA PRO A 137 7.85 -12.83 4.59
C PRO A 137 8.12 -14.05 5.48
N ASN A 138 7.62 -14.04 6.72
CA ASN A 138 8.00 -15.00 7.76
C ASN A 138 6.98 -16.11 8.03
N THR A 139 5.73 -15.97 7.57
CA THR A 139 4.66 -16.93 7.89
C THR A 139 4.42 -17.93 6.77
N GLY A 140 4.84 -17.62 5.53
CA GLY A 140 4.58 -18.43 4.35
C GLY A 140 3.10 -18.55 3.97
N GLN A 141 2.19 -17.98 4.77
CA GLN A 141 0.75 -17.98 4.52
C GLN A 141 0.24 -16.54 4.33
N PRO A 142 -0.57 -16.30 3.29
CA PRO A 142 -1.27 -15.04 3.14
C PRO A 142 -2.19 -14.79 4.32
N ILE A 143 -2.10 -13.60 4.93
CA ILE A 143 -3.03 -13.17 5.97
C ILE A 143 -4.02 -12.13 5.43
N PRO A 144 -5.31 -12.19 5.81
CA PRO A 144 -6.26 -11.17 5.45
C PRO A 144 -5.96 -9.88 6.21
N MET A 145 -5.85 -8.78 5.47
CA MET A 145 -5.68 -7.42 5.98
C MET A 145 -6.91 -6.62 5.59
N THR A 146 -7.47 -5.88 6.53
CA THR A 146 -8.76 -5.19 6.33
C THR A 146 -8.65 -3.70 6.62
N TRP A 147 -8.98 -2.89 5.61
CA TRP A 147 -9.21 -1.46 5.74
C TRP A 147 -10.65 -1.18 6.16
N ASN A 148 -10.82 -0.61 7.34
CA ASN A 148 -12.10 -0.17 7.87
C ASN A 148 -12.14 1.35 7.96
N LYS A 149 -13.28 1.94 7.58
CA LYS A 149 -13.56 3.36 7.82
C LYS A 149 -13.79 3.54 9.32
N ASP A 150 -12.98 4.37 9.98
CA ASP A 150 -13.04 4.57 11.43
C ASP A 150 -12.65 6.00 11.82
N ASN A 151 -13.59 6.70 12.45
CA ASN A 151 -13.42 8.08 12.91
C ASN A 151 -13.04 8.18 14.39
N ASN A 152 -12.67 7.07 15.03
CA ASN A 152 -12.19 7.04 16.41
C ASN A 152 -10.67 6.85 16.51
N VAL A 153 -10.02 6.44 15.42
CA VAL A 153 -8.58 6.20 15.35
C VAL A 153 -7.95 7.20 14.38
N ALA A 154 -6.82 7.78 14.76
CA ALA A 154 -6.05 8.71 13.95
C ALA A 154 -4.55 8.43 14.08
N VAL A 155 -3.76 8.99 13.17
CA VAL A 155 -2.29 9.07 13.25
C VAL A 155 -1.89 9.67 14.61
N ASP A 156 -0.82 9.19 15.25
CA ASP A 156 -0.52 9.65 16.60
C ASP A 156 -0.17 11.14 16.62
N GLY A 157 -0.77 11.87 17.56
CA GLY A 157 -0.68 13.33 17.64
C GLY A 157 -1.72 14.06 16.80
N MET A 158 -2.55 13.35 16.02
CA MET A 158 -3.68 13.91 15.28
C MET A 158 -5.01 13.52 15.92
N HIS A 159 -6.03 14.35 15.70
CA HIS A 159 -7.39 14.08 16.15
C HIS A 159 -8.22 13.51 15.01
N ALA A 160 -8.92 12.41 15.29
CA ALA A 160 -9.96 11.94 14.41
C ALA A 160 -11.13 12.94 14.45
N SER A 161 -11.31 13.70 13.36
CA SER A 161 -12.47 14.58 13.26
C SER A 161 -13.73 13.73 13.14
N ARG A 162 -14.70 13.93 14.04
CA ARG A 162 -16.03 13.30 13.94
C ARG A 162 -16.78 13.67 12.66
N LEU A 163 -16.36 14.76 12.00
CA LEU A 163 -16.93 15.25 10.75
C LEU A 163 -16.13 14.81 9.52
N SER A 164 -14.91 14.30 9.69
CA SER A 164 -14.21 13.61 8.61
C SER A 164 -14.86 12.25 8.49
N ASP A 165 -15.41 11.93 7.33
CA ASP A 165 -15.90 10.58 7.05
C ASP A 165 -14.81 9.74 6.37
N ASN A 166 -13.58 10.21 6.18
CA ASN A 166 -12.61 9.53 5.31
C ASN A 166 -11.35 9.08 6.05
N ASN A 167 -11.47 8.75 7.33
CA ASN A 167 -10.41 8.11 8.10
C ASN A 167 -10.48 6.60 7.94
N PHE A 168 -9.32 5.95 7.82
CA PHE A 168 -9.22 4.51 7.64
C PHE A 168 -8.20 3.91 8.60
N LYS A 169 -8.46 2.68 9.06
CA LYS A 169 -7.50 1.85 9.77
C LYS A 169 -7.32 0.53 9.05
N LEU A 170 -6.09 0.07 8.96
CA LEU A 170 -5.74 -1.26 8.48
C LEU A 170 -5.48 -2.17 9.67
N GLN A 171 -6.14 -3.31 9.71
CA GLN A 171 -5.96 -4.31 10.76
C GLN A 171 -5.67 -5.69 10.18
N ASP A 172 -4.93 -6.48 10.94
CA ASP A 172 -4.81 -7.92 10.72
C ASP A 172 -6.01 -8.68 11.36
N PRO A 173 -6.10 -10.01 11.21
CA PRO A 173 -7.21 -10.79 11.79
C PRO A 173 -7.24 -10.82 13.31
N HIS A 174 -6.13 -10.48 13.96
CA HIS A 174 -6.00 -10.40 15.42
C HIS A 174 -6.35 -9.00 15.95
N GLY A 175 -6.74 -8.07 15.08
CA GLY A 175 -7.06 -6.69 15.42
C GLY A 175 -5.83 -5.79 15.59
N GLN A 176 -4.62 -6.29 15.29
CA GLN A 176 -3.39 -5.50 15.34
C GLN A 176 -3.50 -4.35 14.34
N LEU A 177 -3.24 -3.13 14.81
CA LEU A 177 -3.33 -1.93 13.98
C LEU A 177 -2.07 -1.79 13.13
N MET A 178 -2.20 -2.10 11.85
CA MET A 178 -1.09 -2.17 10.89
C MET A 178 -0.77 -0.80 10.29
N ALA A 179 -1.80 -0.02 9.98
CA ALA A 179 -1.68 1.33 9.45
C ALA A 179 -2.93 2.17 9.76
N VAL A 180 -2.77 3.49 9.74
CA VAL A 180 -3.87 4.46 9.92
C VAL A 180 -3.74 5.54 8.86
N PHE A 181 -4.87 6.00 8.35
CA PHE A 181 -4.98 7.17 7.53
C PHE A 181 -5.97 8.15 8.15
N THR A 182 -5.54 9.39 8.31
CA THR A 182 -6.36 10.50 8.80
C THR A 182 -6.53 11.51 7.68
N SER A 183 -7.77 11.67 7.22
CA SER A 183 -8.09 12.60 6.14
C SER A 183 -8.02 14.05 6.61
N HIS A 184 -7.59 14.92 5.70
CA HIS A 184 -7.56 16.37 5.89
C HIS A 184 -8.71 17.07 5.15
N THR A 185 -9.90 16.45 5.11
CA THR A 185 -11.10 16.96 4.40
C THR A 185 -11.52 18.39 4.76
N MET A 186 -11.06 18.94 5.89
CA MET A 186 -11.32 20.33 6.31
C MET A 186 -10.13 21.28 6.09
N SER A 187 -9.09 20.86 5.38
CA SER A 187 -7.93 21.72 5.13
C SER A 187 -8.25 22.78 4.07
N LEU A 188 -7.90 24.05 4.36
CA LEU A 188 -7.94 25.14 3.38
C LEU A 188 -6.97 24.91 2.20
N ARG A 189 -6.07 23.92 2.30
CA ARG A 189 -5.17 23.54 1.21
C ARG A 189 -5.89 22.59 0.26
N LEU A 190 -6.25 23.11 -0.92
CA LEU A 190 -6.92 22.37 -2.00
C LEU A 190 -6.23 21.06 -2.43
N SER A 191 -4.94 20.88 -2.12
CA SER A 191 -4.15 19.71 -2.50
C SER A 191 -3.89 18.71 -1.36
N ALA A 192 -4.27 19.04 -0.11
CA ALA A 192 -4.02 18.17 1.04
C ALA A 192 -5.07 17.06 1.10
N VAL A 193 -4.63 15.79 1.07
CA VAL A 193 -5.52 14.63 1.14
C VAL A 193 -5.57 14.10 2.58
N GLY A 194 -4.43 13.90 3.22
CA GLY A 194 -4.36 13.42 4.59
C GLY A 194 -2.95 13.02 5.02
N THR A 195 -2.85 12.35 6.16
CA THR A 195 -1.62 11.75 6.68
C THR A 195 -1.82 10.26 6.89
N MET A 196 -0.82 9.48 6.46
CA MET A 196 -0.77 8.03 6.62
C MET A 196 0.33 7.64 7.59
N GLN A 197 0.06 6.71 8.49
CA GLN A 197 1.02 6.12 9.41
C GLN A 197 1.02 4.60 9.22
N ILE A 198 2.21 4.02 9.07
CA ILE A 198 2.42 2.57 8.98
C ILE A 198 3.13 2.14 10.26
N ASN A 199 2.44 1.32 11.06
CA ASN A 199 2.87 0.99 12.42
C ASN A 199 3.85 -0.19 12.47
N MET A 200 3.93 -0.97 11.38
CA MET A 200 4.73 -2.18 11.31
C MET A 200 5.73 -2.09 10.18
N ASP A 201 7.01 -2.32 10.48
CA ASP A 201 8.05 -2.49 9.47
C ASP A 201 8.12 -3.96 9.04
N LEU A 202 7.41 -4.27 7.95
CA LEU A 202 7.42 -5.59 7.31
C LEU A 202 8.14 -5.54 5.95
N GLY A 203 8.96 -4.50 5.74
CA GLY A 203 9.68 -4.25 4.50
C GLY A 203 8.88 -3.51 3.43
N PRO A 204 9.56 -3.14 2.33
CA PRO A 204 9.04 -2.18 1.35
C PRO A 204 7.81 -2.70 0.58
N ILE A 205 7.72 -4.01 0.35
CA ILE A 205 6.56 -4.58 -0.36
C ILE A 205 5.28 -4.42 0.44
N PHE A 206 5.34 -4.55 1.76
CA PHE A 206 4.20 -4.30 2.64
C PHE A 206 3.79 -2.84 2.60
N GLU A 207 4.76 -1.94 2.72
CA GLU A 207 4.53 -0.50 2.62
C GLU A 207 3.87 -0.11 1.30
N TYR A 208 4.33 -0.66 0.18
CA TYR A 208 3.70 -0.45 -1.13
C TYR A 208 2.26 -0.96 -1.14
N ALA A 209 2.00 -2.14 -0.55
CA ALA A 209 0.66 -2.70 -0.46
C ALA A 209 -0.29 -1.82 0.35
N VAL A 210 0.16 -1.27 1.48
CA VAL A 210 -0.61 -0.34 2.32
C VAL A 210 -0.96 0.92 1.53
N ILE A 211 0.03 1.58 0.91
CA ILE A 211 -0.17 2.82 0.16
C ILE A 211 -1.08 2.59 -1.06
N MET A 212 -0.81 1.53 -1.83
CA MET A 212 -1.58 1.21 -3.03
C MET A 212 -3.03 0.84 -2.72
N SER A 213 -3.27 0.01 -1.70
CA SER A 213 -4.62 -0.41 -1.34
C SER A 213 -5.46 0.77 -0.87
N LEU A 214 -4.94 1.59 0.05
CA LEU A 214 -5.65 2.77 0.55
C LEU A 214 -6.00 3.77 -0.56
N LEU A 215 -5.02 4.15 -1.38
CA LEU A 215 -5.26 5.15 -2.42
C LEU A 215 -6.14 4.62 -3.56
N SER A 216 -6.13 3.32 -3.80
CA SER A 216 -7.10 2.67 -4.70
C SER A 216 -8.52 2.79 -4.16
N ILE A 217 -8.74 2.58 -2.85
CA ILE A 217 -10.05 2.77 -2.22
C ILE A 217 -10.51 4.22 -2.39
N TYR A 218 -9.63 5.17 -2.09
CA TYR A 218 -9.94 6.60 -2.16
C TYR A 218 -10.29 7.05 -3.58
N GLU A 219 -9.51 6.65 -4.59
CA GLU A 219 -9.79 6.99 -5.99
C GLU A 219 -11.09 6.32 -6.48
N TYR A 220 -11.35 5.07 -6.07
CA TYR A 220 -12.59 4.38 -6.42
C TYR A 220 -13.82 5.09 -5.84
N GLN A 221 -13.79 5.42 -4.53
CA GLN A 221 -14.87 6.13 -3.86
C GLN A 221 -15.13 7.50 -4.50
N LYS A 222 -14.06 8.23 -4.83
CA LYS A 222 -14.18 9.50 -5.55
C LYS A 222 -14.89 9.34 -6.89
N ARG A 223 -14.51 8.35 -7.71
CA ARG A 223 -15.15 8.09 -9.02
C ARG A 223 -16.62 7.70 -8.87
N GLU A 224 -16.96 6.96 -7.82
CA GLU A 224 -18.34 6.60 -7.49
C GLU A 224 -19.17 7.81 -7.06
N GLU A 225 -18.60 8.75 -6.30
CA GLU A 225 -19.23 10.01 -5.90
C GLU A 225 -19.45 10.97 -7.09
N ASP A 226 -18.43 11.14 -7.94
CA ASP A 226 -18.50 12.04 -9.11
C ASP A 226 -19.63 11.63 -10.08
N GLU A 227 -19.93 10.34 -10.20
CA GLU A 227 -21.02 9.85 -11.08
C GLU A 227 -22.39 9.82 -10.39
N ASN A 228 -22.43 9.60 -9.07
CA ASN A 228 -23.68 9.70 -8.29
C ASN A 228 -24.11 11.16 -8.07
N SER A 229 -23.19 12.11 -8.21
CA SER A 229 -23.46 13.54 -8.15
C SER A 229 -24.19 13.98 -9.42
N THR A 230 -25.52 14.09 -9.34
CA THR A 230 -26.28 14.81 -10.37
C THR A 230 -25.76 16.25 -10.50
N PRO A 231 -25.87 16.92 -11.67
CA PRO A 231 -25.36 18.28 -11.88
C PRO A 231 -25.85 19.32 -10.85
N MET A 232 -26.99 19.05 -10.19
CA MET A 232 -27.56 19.89 -9.13
C MET A 232 -26.87 19.77 -7.76
N CYS A 233 -26.15 18.68 -7.49
CA CYS A 233 -25.38 18.51 -6.25
C CYS A 233 -24.07 19.31 -6.26
N VAL A 234 -23.49 19.55 -7.45
CA VAL A 234 -22.29 20.38 -7.62
C VAL A 234 -22.58 21.83 -7.20
N LEU A 235 -23.80 22.33 -7.45
CA LEU A 235 -24.23 23.67 -7.04
C LEU A 235 -24.30 23.81 -5.51
N TYR A 236 -24.70 22.78 -4.77
CA TYR A 236 -24.68 22.78 -3.30
C TYR A 236 -23.24 22.77 -2.73
N CYS A 237 -22.30 22.10 -3.40
CA CYS A 237 -20.90 22.12 -3.01
C CYS A 237 -20.26 23.51 -3.21
N VAL A 238 -20.60 24.20 -4.30
CA VAL A 238 -20.16 25.58 -4.56
C VAL A 238 -20.79 26.58 -3.58
N ILE A 239 -22.06 26.40 -3.21
CA ILE A 239 -22.74 27.25 -2.23
C ILE A 239 -22.15 27.08 -0.81
N ARG A 240 -21.76 25.87 -0.40
CA ARG A 240 -21.05 25.67 0.88
C ARG A 240 -19.66 26.32 0.94
N LEU A 241 -19.01 26.52 -0.20
CA LEU A 241 -17.72 27.24 -0.29
C LEU A 241 -17.88 28.77 -0.25
N HIS A 242 -19.05 29.31 -0.62
CA HIS A 242 -19.31 30.77 -0.58
C HIS A 242 -19.94 31.26 0.73
N LEU A 243 -20.55 30.39 1.53
CA LEU A 243 -21.16 30.77 2.81
C LEU A 243 -20.21 30.66 4.01
N ALA A 244 -18.96 30.28 3.79
CA ALA A 244 -17.91 30.19 4.82
C ALA A 244 -16.83 31.29 4.67
N SER A 245 -17.12 32.36 3.91
CA SER A 245 -16.26 33.54 3.77
C SER A 245 -16.84 34.77 4.45
#